data_AF-A0A7J4LKD1-F1
#
_entry.id   AF-A0A7J4LKD1-F1
#
_cell.length_a   1.000
_cell.length_b   1.000
_cell.length_c   1.000
_cell.angle_alpha   90.00
_cell.angle_beta   90.00
_cell.angle_gamma   90.00
#
_symmetry.space_group_name_H-M   'P 1'
#
loop_
_entity.id
_entity.type
_entity.pdbx_description
1 polymer ?
#
loop_
_entity_poly.entity_id
_entity_poly.type
_entity_poly.pdbx_seq_one_letter_code
_entity_poly.pdbx_strand_id
1 'polypeptide(L)'
;MPGGMELKKIYAARLALEADVIISMPKLKTHGSTLFTGAVKNMFGAVPQKTRMLAHALVTNERFSSALVDIYSALKPHIAVMDAVVGMEGDGPRHGQPRKVGLVLASFDPPALDAVAGKIVGFEPGAILTTKFAHERGLGCGDLSKISVLGEQIDNVAVPDFKKPASMRMFSSLMSLFVPLINGLVKVEPHPVVSKCTRCAICAKSCPAH
;
A
#
# COMPACT_ATOMS: atom_id res chain seq x y z
N MET A 1 3.45 18.13 -4.73
CA MET A 1 4.53 17.61 -5.57
C MET A 1 4.07 17.54 -7.02
N PRO A 2 4.98 17.64 -8.00
CA PRO A 2 4.63 17.42 -9.40
C PRO A 2 4.01 16.04 -9.60
N GLY A 3 2.93 15.93 -10.38
CA GLY A 3 2.32 14.64 -10.75
C GLY A 3 1.46 13.95 -9.67
N GLY A 4 1.19 14.57 -8.52
CA GLY A 4 0.31 13.99 -7.50
C GLY A 4 -1.17 14.00 -7.91
N MET A 5 -1.82 12.83 -7.94
CA MET A 5 -3.22 12.69 -8.35
C MET A 5 -4.18 13.01 -7.21
N GLU A 6 -4.01 12.36 -6.06
CA GLU A 6 -4.85 12.53 -4.85
C GLU A 6 -4.19 13.49 -3.85
N LEU A 7 -2.89 13.31 -3.59
CA LEU A 7 -2.14 14.12 -2.63
C LEU A 7 -1.39 15.25 -3.35
N LYS A 8 -1.81 16.49 -3.13
CA LYS A 8 -1.12 17.67 -3.69
C LYS A 8 0.13 18.06 -2.91
N LYS A 9 0.20 17.69 -1.63
CA LYS A 9 1.34 17.92 -0.73
C LYS A 9 1.49 16.72 0.21
N ILE A 10 2.74 16.33 0.46
CA ILE A 10 3.08 15.38 1.51
C ILE A 10 4.03 16.04 2.51
N TYR A 11 3.98 15.56 3.74
CA TYR A 11 5.09 15.69 4.69
C TYR A 11 5.93 14.43 4.57
N ALA A 12 7.26 14.56 4.69
CA ALA A 12 8.21 13.45 4.68
C ALA A 12 9.34 13.75 5.68
N ALA A 13 10.04 12.71 6.13
CA ALA A 13 11.23 12.91 6.95
C ALA A 13 12.30 13.69 6.17
N ARG A 14 12.96 14.67 6.80
CA ARG A 14 14.00 15.47 6.13
C ARG A 14 15.10 14.59 5.54
N LEU A 15 15.52 13.56 6.29
CA LEU A 15 16.48 12.56 5.85
C LEU A 15 16.06 11.85 4.55
N ALA A 16 14.77 11.59 4.35
CA ALA A 16 14.29 10.94 3.12
C ALA A 16 14.26 11.92 1.93
N LEU A 17 14.17 13.23 2.17
CA LEU A 17 14.19 14.25 1.12
C LEU A 17 15.62 14.68 0.73
N GLU A 18 16.53 14.66 1.69
CA GLU A 18 17.93 15.10 1.52
C GLU A 18 18.89 13.95 1.19
N ALA A 19 18.44 12.69 1.26
CA ALA A 19 19.29 11.55 0.95
C ALA A 19 19.69 11.52 -0.52
N ASP A 20 20.97 11.26 -0.79
CA ASP A 20 21.48 11.03 -2.14
C ASP A 20 20.86 9.75 -2.76
N VAL A 21 20.65 8.73 -1.91
CA VAL A 21 20.11 7.44 -2.31
C VAL A 21 19.16 6.91 -1.23
N ILE A 22 17.96 6.48 -1.66
CA ILE A 22 17.02 5.76 -0.81
C ILE A 22 17.07 4.27 -1.19
N ILE A 23 17.36 3.42 -0.20
CA ILE A 23 17.31 1.95 -0.32
C ILE A 23 16.07 1.45 0.44
N SER A 24 15.17 0.78 -0.26
CA SER A 24 13.94 0.25 0.34
C SER A 24 14.11 -1.23 0.68
N MET A 25 13.74 -1.63 1.91
CA MET A 25 13.73 -3.05 2.32
C MET A 25 12.31 -3.52 2.67
N PRO A 26 11.43 -3.72 1.67
CA PRO A 26 10.07 -4.16 1.93
C PRO A 26 10.03 -5.62 2.40
N LYS A 27 8.95 -5.98 3.09
CA LYS A 27 8.62 -7.36 3.45
C LYS A 27 7.46 -7.81 2.57
N LEU A 28 7.53 -9.02 2.00
CA LEU A 28 6.43 -9.58 1.22
C LEU A 28 5.23 -9.86 2.12
N LYS A 29 4.12 -9.14 1.94
CA LYS A 29 2.89 -9.34 2.72
C LYS A 29 1.64 -9.11 1.89
N THR A 30 0.56 -9.79 2.22
CA THR A 30 -0.79 -9.41 1.78
C THR A 30 -1.34 -8.23 2.60
N HIS A 31 -2.34 -7.53 2.05
CA HIS A 31 -2.99 -6.41 2.72
C HIS A 31 -4.47 -6.30 2.33
N GLY A 32 -5.36 -6.18 3.30
CA GLY A 32 -6.81 -6.19 3.06
C GLY A 32 -7.32 -5.14 2.06
N SER A 33 -6.77 -3.92 2.07
CA SER A 33 -7.22 -2.83 1.17
C SER A 33 -6.41 -2.65 -0.11
N THR A 34 -5.19 -3.20 -0.20
CA THR A 34 -4.30 -2.98 -1.37
C THR A 34 -3.86 -4.29 -2.01
N LEU A 35 -4.41 -5.42 -1.55
CA LEU A 35 -4.02 -6.81 -1.83
C LEU A 35 -2.61 -7.19 -1.40
N PHE A 36 -1.64 -6.33 -1.66
CA PHE A 36 -0.23 -6.58 -1.51
C PHE A 36 0.46 -5.41 -0.80
N THR A 37 1.51 -5.74 -0.06
CA THR A 37 2.49 -4.81 0.47
C THR A 37 3.85 -5.25 -0.03
N GLY A 38 4.49 -4.37 -0.80
CA GLY A 38 5.84 -4.54 -1.33
C GLY A 38 6.56 -3.20 -1.38
N ALA A 39 7.46 -3.04 -2.34
CA ALA A 39 8.38 -1.92 -2.46
C ALA A 39 7.67 -0.57 -2.62
N VAL A 40 6.60 -0.49 -3.43
CA VAL A 40 5.85 0.76 -3.63
C VAL A 40 5.19 1.21 -2.33
N LYS A 41 4.44 0.30 -1.69
CA LYS A 41 3.72 0.58 -0.44
C LYS A 41 4.66 0.82 0.76
N ASN A 42 5.90 0.33 0.71
CA ASN A 42 6.89 0.54 1.77
C ASN A 42 7.18 2.03 2.00
N MET A 43 7.11 2.86 0.95
CA MET A 43 7.31 4.31 1.05
C MET A 43 6.24 5.01 1.90
N PHE A 44 5.10 4.37 2.14
CA PHE A 44 4.12 4.84 3.11
C PHE A 44 4.69 4.95 4.53
N GLY A 45 5.70 4.13 4.86
CA GLY A 45 6.41 4.20 6.14
C GLY A 45 7.37 5.38 6.25
N ALA A 46 7.79 5.98 5.13
CA ALA A 46 8.73 7.10 5.09
C ALA A 46 8.06 8.47 5.34
N VAL A 47 6.73 8.51 5.44
CA VAL A 47 5.95 9.72 5.69
C VAL A 47 5.37 9.73 7.11
N PRO A 48 5.27 10.91 7.75
CA PRO A 48 4.75 11.03 9.11
C PRO A 48 3.25 10.74 9.15
N GLN A 49 2.73 10.59 10.37
CA GLN A 49 1.34 10.21 10.61
C GLN A 49 0.32 11.12 9.91
N LYS A 50 0.57 12.44 9.83
CA LYS A 50 -0.33 13.37 9.14
C LYS A 50 -0.57 12.98 7.68
N THR A 51 0.49 12.72 6.91
CA THR A 51 0.37 12.26 5.52
C THR A 51 -0.35 10.90 5.44
N ARG A 52 -0.04 9.98 6.36
CA ARG A 52 -0.67 8.65 6.38
C ARG A 52 -2.17 8.73 6.62
N MET A 53 -2.62 9.62 7.51
CA MET A 53 -4.04 9.83 7.79
C MET A 53 -4.76 10.46 6.61
N LEU A 54 -4.14 11.43 5.93
CA LEU A 54 -4.71 12.02 4.71
C LEU A 54 -4.93 10.97 3.62
N ALA A 55 -3.96 10.07 3.41
CA ALA A 55 -4.13 8.95 2.48
C ALA A 55 -5.26 8.01 2.93
N HIS A 56 -5.30 7.63 4.22
CA HIS A 56 -6.35 6.73 4.75
C HIS A 56 -7.76 7.35 4.76
N ALA A 57 -7.88 8.67 4.75
CA ALA A 57 -9.16 9.35 4.59
C ALA A 57 -9.77 9.13 3.19
N LEU A 58 -8.97 8.65 2.22
CA LEU A 58 -9.44 8.22 0.92
C LEU A 58 -10.02 6.81 1.08
N VAL A 59 -11.34 6.76 1.27
CA VAL A 59 -12.08 5.55 1.69
C VAL A 59 -12.11 4.41 0.67
N THR A 60 -11.80 4.67 -0.60
CA THR A 60 -11.80 3.62 -1.64
C THR A 60 -10.42 3.04 -1.87
N ASN A 61 -10.35 1.76 -2.23
CA ASN A 61 -9.08 1.07 -2.48
C ASN A 61 -8.30 1.71 -3.62
N GLU A 62 -8.99 2.20 -4.66
CA GLU A 62 -8.40 2.87 -5.82
C GLU A 62 -7.76 4.20 -5.41
N ARG A 63 -8.51 5.05 -4.69
CA ARG A 63 -7.99 6.37 -4.27
C ARG A 63 -6.87 6.22 -3.25
N PHE A 64 -7.02 5.29 -2.31
CA PHE A 64 -5.94 4.97 -1.37
C PHE A 64 -4.69 4.47 -2.10
N SER A 65 -4.82 3.52 -3.02
CA SER A 65 -3.69 3.02 -3.82
C SER A 65 -3.06 4.11 -4.69
N SER A 66 -3.88 5.01 -5.25
CA SER A 66 -3.42 6.18 -6.00
C SER A 66 -2.59 7.12 -5.13
N ALA A 67 -3.02 7.40 -3.90
CA ALA A 67 -2.26 8.19 -2.93
C ALA A 67 -0.98 7.51 -2.45
N LEU A 68 -0.95 6.17 -2.38
CA LEU A 68 0.30 5.44 -2.11
C LEU A 68 1.31 5.65 -3.25
N VAL A 69 0.85 5.64 -4.50
CA VAL A 69 1.70 5.92 -5.67
C VAL A 69 2.16 7.38 -5.69
N ASP A 70 1.33 8.32 -5.23
CA ASP A 70 1.74 9.72 -5.02
C ASP A 70 2.88 9.84 -4.00
N ILE A 71 2.79 9.12 -2.87
CA ILE A 71 3.88 9.11 -1.86
C ILE A 71 5.15 8.47 -2.43
N TYR A 72 5.00 7.35 -3.12
CA TYR A 72 6.09 6.65 -3.79
C TYR A 72 6.78 7.53 -4.84
N SER A 73 6.04 8.29 -5.65
CA SER A 73 6.64 9.15 -6.69
C SER A 73 7.49 10.27 -6.10
N ALA A 74 7.10 10.78 -4.93
CA ALA A 74 7.85 11.82 -4.22
C ALA A 74 9.10 11.30 -3.50
N LEU A 75 9.13 10.01 -3.13
CA LEU A 75 10.20 9.39 -2.36
C LEU A 75 10.67 8.10 -3.05
N LYS A 76 10.86 8.13 -4.38
CA LYS A 76 11.14 6.92 -5.16
C LYS A 76 12.50 6.32 -4.73
N PRO A 77 12.53 5.07 -4.21
CA PRO A 77 13.79 4.42 -3.89
C PRO A 77 14.59 4.10 -5.15
N HIS A 78 15.91 4.18 -5.04
CA HIS A 78 16.83 3.84 -6.11
C HIS A 78 16.91 2.34 -6.34
N ILE A 79 16.86 1.58 -5.25
CA ILE A 79 16.82 0.11 -5.26
C ILE A 79 15.91 -0.37 -4.13
N ALA A 80 15.18 -1.45 -4.39
CA ALA A 80 14.41 -2.17 -3.39
C ALA A 80 14.94 -3.60 -3.26
N VAL A 81 15.17 -4.04 -2.02
CA VAL A 81 15.59 -5.40 -1.66
C VAL A 81 14.51 -6.00 -0.76
N MET A 82 13.63 -6.81 -1.35
CA MET A 82 12.50 -7.41 -0.66
C MET A 82 12.93 -8.65 0.12
N ASP A 83 12.68 -8.62 1.43
CA ASP A 83 12.67 -9.82 2.27
C ASP A 83 11.38 -10.60 2.02
N ALA A 84 11.51 -11.72 1.32
CA ALA A 84 10.48 -12.73 1.13
C ALA A 84 10.94 -14.08 1.70
N VAL A 85 11.82 -14.10 2.70
CA VAL A 85 12.25 -15.37 3.33
C VAL A 85 11.05 -15.99 4.05
N VAL A 86 10.38 -15.15 4.85
CA VAL A 86 9.07 -15.42 5.44
C VAL A 86 8.16 -14.26 5.07
N GLY A 87 7.16 -14.51 4.23
CA GLY A 87 6.11 -13.55 3.93
C GLY A 87 4.97 -13.58 4.96
N MET A 88 3.95 -12.76 4.73
CA MET A 88 2.68 -12.81 5.47
C MET A 88 1.51 -12.98 4.50
N GLU A 89 0.72 -14.03 4.70
CA GLU A 89 -0.47 -14.35 3.90
C GLU A 89 -1.77 -14.09 4.68
N GLY A 90 -2.91 -14.04 3.99
CA GLY A 90 -4.24 -13.83 4.58
C GLY A 90 -4.56 -12.36 4.88
N ASP A 91 -5.27 -12.10 5.97
CA ASP A 91 -5.80 -10.77 6.33
C ASP A 91 -4.75 -9.87 7.02
N GLY A 92 -3.66 -9.62 6.30
CA GLY A 92 -2.64 -8.64 6.68
C GLY A 92 -3.18 -7.19 6.69
N PRO A 93 -2.52 -6.27 7.42
CA PRO A 93 -1.22 -6.44 8.04
C PRO A 93 -1.26 -6.90 9.50
N ARG A 94 -2.44 -6.97 10.14
CA ARG A 94 -2.58 -7.32 11.57
C ARG A 94 -2.97 -8.77 11.83
N HIS A 95 -3.75 -9.39 10.93
CA HIS A 95 -4.32 -10.72 11.13
C HIS A 95 -3.82 -11.75 10.11
N GLY A 96 -2.69 -11.45 9.44
CA GLY A 96 -2.05 -12.38 8.52
C GLY A 96 -1.25 -13.45 9.26
N GLN A 97 -0.90 -14.52 8.54
CA GLN A 97 -0.11 -15.64 9.03
C GLN A 97 1.27 -15.66 8.36
N PRO A 98 2.35 -16.00 9.09
CA PRO A 98 3.67 -16.16 8.49
C PRO A 98 3.64 -17.32 7.48
N ARG A 99 4.22 -17.10 6.30
CA ARG A 99 4.34 -18.09 5.23
C ARG A 99 5.78 -18.13 4.74
N LYS A 100 6.43 -19.29 4.83
CA LYS A 100 7.77 -19.48 4.25
C LYS A 100 7.67 -19.37 2.73
N VAL A 101 8.43 -18.45 2.16
CA VAL A 101 8.56 -18.27 0.70
C VAL A 101 10.01 -18.56 0.28
N GLY A 102 10.98 -18.15 1.09
CA GLY A 102 12.39 -18.55 0.95
C GLY A 102 13.18 -17.74 -0.08
N LEU A 103 12.75 -16.52 -0.37
CA LEU A 103 13.36 -15.68 -1.42
C LEU A 103 13.87 -14.35 -0.87
N VAL A 104 14.88 -13.81 -1.54
CA VAL A 104 15.20 -12.39 -1.49
C VAL A 104 15.11 -11.89 -2.92
N LEU A 105 14.33 -10.83 -3.13
CA LEU A 105 14.19 -10.23 -4.46
C LEU A 105 14.82 -8.84 -4.45
N ALA A 106 15.43 -8.43 -5.55
CA ALA A 106 15.97 -7.08 -5.65
C ALA A 106 15.71 -6.49 -7.04
N SER A 107 15.47 -5.19 -7.09
CA SER A 107 15.28 -4.46 -8.35
C SER A 107 15.53 -2.96 -8.18
N PHE A 108 16.05 -2.32 -9.23
CA PHE A 108 16.09 -0.87 -9.38
C PHE A 108 14.73 -0.28 -9.81
N ASP A 109 13.77 -1.13 -10.17
CA ASP A 109 12.39 -0.79 -10.51
C ASP A 109 11.43 -1.41 -9.46
N PRO A 110 10.95 -0.62 -8.49
CA PRO A 110 10.06 -1.09 -7.43
C PRO A 110 8.71 -1.65 -7.93
N PRO A 111 7.99 -1.03 -8.90
CA PRO A 111 6.85 -1.65 -9.56
C PRO A 111 7.16 -3.01 -10.19
N ALA A 112 8.31 -3.17 -10.85
CA ALA A 112 8.70 -4.46 -11.43
C ALA A 112 8.93 -5.52 -10.36
N LEU A 113 9.56 -5.14 -9.24
CA LEU A 113 9.75 -6.01 -8.09
C LEU A 113 8.41 -6.50 -7.52
N ASP A 114 7.46 -5.58 -7.35
CA ASP A 114 6.13 -5.90 -6.84
C ASP A 114 5.32 -6.76 -7.84
N ALA A 115 5.49 -6.55 -9.14
CA ALA A 115 4.87 -7.38 -10.18
C ALA A 115 5.37 -8.83 -10.14
N VAL A 116 6.69 -9.02 -10.08
CA VAL A 116 7.32 -10.36 -9.98
C VAL A 116 6.94 -11.04 -8.67
N ALA A 117 7.08 -10.34 -7.53
CA ALA A 117 6.70 -10.87 -6.22
C ALA A 117 5.21 -11.22 -6.16
N GLY A 118 4.35 -10.38 -6.77
CA GLY A 118 2.92 -10.65 -6.92
C GLY A 118 2.65 -11.93 -7.70
N LYS A 119 3.31 -12.12 -8.84
CA LYS A 119 3.18 -13.34 -9.65
C LYS A 119 3.64 -14.59 -8.90
N ILE A 120 4.75 -14.51 -8.18
CA ILE A 120 5.28 -15.61 -7.35
C ILE A 120 4.22 -16.10 -6.35
N VAL A 121 3.50 -15.19 -5.68
CA VAL A 121 2.44 -15.54 -4.72
C VAL A 121 1.05 -15.67 -5.34
N GLY A 122 0.97 -15.82 -6.67
CA GLY A 122 -0.25 -16.16 -7.38
C GLY A 122 -1.25 -15.01 -7.55
N PHE A 123 -0.82 -13.75 -7.53
CA PHE A 123 -1.64 -12.64 -8.00
C PHE A 123 -1.65 -12.57 -9.54
N GLU A 124 -2.81 -12.23 -10.09
CA GLU A 124 -2.93 -11.95 -11.52
C GLU A 124 -2.24 -10.63 -11.89
N PRO A 125 -1.66 -10.53 -13.10
CA PRO A 125 -1.12 -9.26 -13.59
C PRO A 125 -2.14 -8.13 -13.49
N GLY A 126 -1.72 -6.98 -12.94
CA GLY A 126 -2.58 -5.81 -12.77
C GLY A 126 -3.56 -5.87 -11.59
N ALA A 127 -3.65 -6.97 -10.84
CA ALA A 127 -4.50 -7.03 -9.64
C ALA A 127 -4.03 -6.07 -8.54
N ILE A 128 -2.72 -5.89 -8.39
CA ILE A 128 -2.13 -4.99 -7.39
C ILE A 128 -2.21 -3.55 -7.90
N LEU A 129 -3.19 -2.79 -7.40
CA LEU A 129 -3.49 -1.43 -7.88
C LEU A 129 -2.30 -0.46 -7.76
N THR A 130 -1.47 -0.57 -6.71
CA THR A 130 -0.28 0.27 -6.58
C THR A 130 0.72 0.04 -7.71
N THR A 131 0.93 -1.22 -8.11
CA THR A 131 1.81 -1.59 -9.22
C THR A 131 1.21 -1.15 -10.55
N LYS A 132 -0.09 -1.40 -10.75
CA LYS A 132 -0.83 -0.96 -11.95
C LYS A 132 -0.75 0.55 -12.14
N PHE A 133 -1.11 1.34 -11.12
CA PHE A 133 -1.11 2.79 -11.20
C PHE A 133 0.31 3.37 -11.35
N ALA A 134 1.32 2.77 -10.71
CA ALA A 134 2.69 3.20 -10.92
C ALA A 134 3.15 2.96 -12.36
N HIS A 135 2.75 1.82 -12.96
CA HIS A 135 3.01 1.50 -14.35
C HIS A 135 2.34 2.48 -15.32
N GLU A 136 1.03 2.71 -15.15
CA GLU A 136 0.24 3.64 -15.99
C GLU A 136 0.78 5.08 -15.94
N ARG A 137 1.41 5.47 -14.84
CA ARG A 137 2.05 6.78 -14.67
C ARG A 137 3.50 6.83 -15.16
N GLY A 138 4.04 5.75 -15.73
CA GLY A 138 5.43 5.68 -16.18
C GLY A 138 6.47 5.72 -15.04
N LEU A 139 6.08 5.35 -13.82
CA LEU A 139 6.98 5.38 -12.64
C LEU A 139 7.75 4.06 -12.43
N GLY A 140 7.53 3.08 -13.31
CA GLY A 140 8.18 1.77 -13.36
C GLY A 140 7.38 0.80 -14.26
N CYS A 141 7.81 -0.45 -14.33
CA CYS A 141 7.18 -1.46 -15.18
C CYS A 141 6.34 -2.44 -14.35
N GLY A 142 5.03 -2.50 -14.61
CA GLY A 142 4.13 -3.50 -14.02
C GLY A 142 3.82 -4.68 -14.96
N ASP A 143 4.35 -4.63 -16.18
CA ASP A 143 4.09 -5.60 -17.25
C ASP A 143 5.17 -6.70 -17.22
N LEU A 144 4.80 -7.89 -16.75
CA LEU A 144 5.69 -9.05 -16.64
C LEU A 144 6.39 -9.40 -17.94
N SER A 145 5.76 -9.18 -19.11
CA SER A 145 6.37 -9.51 -20.41
C SER A 145 7.58 -8.62 -20.75
N LYS A 146 7.70 -7.48 -20.08
CA LYS A 146 8.79 -6.50 -20.25
C LYS A 146 9.82 -6.54 -19.12
N ILE A 147 9.68 -7.47 -18.16
CA ILE A 147 10.58 -7.58 -17.01
C ILE A 147 11.54 -8.73 -17.26
N SER A 148 12.84 -8.44 -17.23
CA SER A 148 13.88 -9.47 -17.25
C SER A 148 14.16 -9.95 -15.82
N VAL A 149 13.95 -11.23 -15.58
CA VAL A 149 14.24 -11.87 -14.29
C VAL A 149 15.59 -12.56 -14.36
N LEU A 150 16.49 -12.18 -13.45
CA LEU A 150 17.80 -12.79 -13.29
C LEU A 150 17.79 -13.75 -12.10
N GLY A 151 18.49 -14.88 -12.21
CA GLY A 151 18.52 -15.91 -11.18
C GLY A 151 17.36 -16.91 -11.32
N GLU A 152 16.71 -17.23 -10.20
CA GLU A 152 15.60 -18.19 -10.15
C GLU A 152 14.43 -17.74 -11.02
N GLN A 153 13.92 -18.66 -11.85
CA GLN A 153 12.76 -18.41 -12.69
C GLN A 153 11.48 -18.42 -11.85
N ILE A 154 10.54 -17.53 -12.17
CA ILE A 154 9.28 -17.35 -11.41
C ILE A 154 8.55 -18.68 -11.20
N ASP A 155 8.45 -19.50 -12.25
CA ASP A 155 7.70 -20.76 -12.21
C ASP A 155 8.34 -21.80 -11.27
N ASN A 156 9.66 -21.74 -11.06
CA ASN A 156 10.37 -22.67 -10.17
C ASN A 156 10.16 -22.33 -8.69
N VAL A 157 9.84 -21.07 -8.39
CA VAL A 157 9.72 -20.54 -7.02
C VAL A 157 8.31 -20.09 -6.68
N ALA A 158 7.34 -20.40 -7.54
CA ALA A 158 5.95 -20.02 -7.37
C ALA A 158 5.35 -20.66 -6.12
N VAL A 159 4.57 -19.87 -5.38
CA VAL A 159 3.79 -20.26 -4.20
C VAL A 159 2.31 -19.94 -4.49
N PRO A 160 1.66 -20.66 -5.41
CA PRO A 160 0.32 -20.32 -5.89
C PRO A 160 -0.78 -20.50 -4.83
N ASP A 161 -0.51 -21.28 -3.79
CA ASP A 161 -1.40 -21.53 -2.65
C ASP A 161 -1.33 -20.44 -1.55
N PHE A 162 -0.57 -19.37 -1.79
CA PHE A 162 -0.46 -18.24 -0.86
C PHE A 162 -1.83 -17.61 -0.59
N LYS A 163 -2.23 -17.55 0.68
CA LYS A 163 -3.58 -17.06 1.04
C LYS A 163 -3.73 -15.58 0.74
N LYS A 164 -4.74 -15.23 -0.06
CA LYS A 164 -5.12 -13.83 -0.36
C LYS A 164 -6.03 -13.29 0.76
N PRO A 165 -6.10 -11.97 0.99
CA PRO A 165 -7.01 -11.39 1.99
C PRO A 165 -8.47 -11.75 1.71
N ALA A 166 -9.16 -12.26 2.72
CA ALA A 166 -10.58 -12.58 2.66
C ALA A 166 -11.45 -11.32 2.77
N SER A 167 -10.94 -10.27 3.42
CA SER A 167 -11.65 -8.99 3.63
C SER A 167 -12.15 -8.31 2.35
N MET A 168 -11.63 -8.69 1.18
CA MET A 168 -12.07 -8.18 -0.12
C MET A 168 -13.26 -8.94 -0.72
N ARG A 169 -13.50 -10.20 -0.31
CA ARG A 169 -14.63 -11.02 -0.80
C ARG A 169 -16.00 -10.54 -0.31
N MET A 170 -16.04 -9.59 0.63
CA MET A 170 -17.29 -9.08 1.23
C MET A 170 -17.99 -7.98 0.41
N PHE A 171 -17.36 -7.44 -0.64
CA PHE A 171 -18.01 -6.53 -1.59
C PHE A 171 -18.49 -7.29 -2.83
N SER A 172 -19.47 -8.18 -2.65
CA SER A 172 -20.26 -8.66 -3.79
C SER A 172 -21.01 -7.48 -4.42
N SER A 173 -21.22 -7.50 -5.74
CA SER A 173 -21.88 -6.40 -6.48
C SER A 173 -23.28 -6.07 -5.97
N LEU A 174 -23.92 -7.01 -5.26
CA LEU A 174 -25.24 -6.83 -4.67
C LEU A 174 -25.18 -6.02 -3.37
N MET A 175 -24.12 -6.17 -2.58
CA MET A 175 -23.94 -5.44 -1.31
C MET A 175 -23.59 -3.97 -1.56
N SER A 176 -22.81 -3.66 -2.61
CA SER A 176 -22.33 -2.31 -2.92
C SER A 176 -23.45 -1.28 -3.19
N LEU A 177 -24.64 -1.71 -3.62
CA LEU A 177 -25.81 -0.85 -3.79
C LEU A 177 -26.43 -0.40 -2.45
N PHE A 178 -26.35 -1.24 -1.42
CA PHE A 178 -26.95 -0.98 -0.10
C PHE A 178 -25.96 -0.37 0.90
N VAL A 179 -24.65 -0.53 0.67
CA VAL A 179 -23.57 0.03 1.50
C VAL A 179 -23.71 1.54 1.73
N PRO A 180 -24.04 2.41 0.74
CA PRO A 180 -24.21 3.84 0.98
C PRO A 180 -25.35 4.15 1.96
N LEU A 181 -26.43 3.38 1.89
CA LEU A 181 -27.61 3.54 2.74
C LEU A 181 -27.31 3.11 4.19
N ILE A 182 -26.56 2.02 4.35
CA ILE A 182 -26.16 1.48 5.67
C ILE A 182 -25.03 2.32 6.30
N ASN A 183 -24.09 2.83 5.52
CA ASN A 183 -22.98 3.65 6.03
C ASN A 183 -23.46 4.91 6.76
N GLY A 184 -24.60 5.48 6.37
CA GLY A 184 -25.21 6.60 7.11
C GLY A 184 -25.68 6.22 8.52
N LEU A 185 -26.07 4.95 8.73
CA LEU A 185 -26.61 4.44 10.00
C LEU A 185 -25.52 3.98 10.98
N VAL A 186 -24.33 3.61 10.48
CA VAL A 186 -23.22 3.08 11.28
C VAL A 186 -22.08 4.11 11.43
N LYS A 187 -22.32 5.36 11.06
CA LYS A 187 -21.32 6.43 11.13
C LYS A 187 -21.01 6.76 12.60
N VAL A 188 -19.82 6.38 13.05
CA VAL A 188 -19.31 6.77 14.38
C VAL A 188 -18.61 8.12 14.24
N GLU A 189 -19.26 9.17 14.73
CA GLU A 189 -18.65 10.49 14.83
C GLU A 189 -18.19 10.76 16.26
N PRO A 190 -16.90 11.12 16.46
CA PRO A 190 -16.44 11.54 17.76
C PRO A 190 -17.04 12.90 18.11
N HIS A 191 -17.97 12.93 19.07
CA HIS A 191 -18.55 14.16 19.60
C HIS A 191 -17.95 14.51 20.97
N PRO A 192 -17.50 15.76 21.19
CA PRO A 192 -17.01 16.17 22.49
C PRO A 192 -18.15 16.16 23.51
N VAL A 193 -17.92 15.57 24.68
CA VAL A 193 -18.85 15.63 25.80
C VAL A 193 -18.79 17.04 26.39
N VAL A 194 -19.73 17.91 25.97
CA VAL A 194 -19.72 19.35 26.27
C VAL A 194 -19.62 19.64 27.76
N SER A 195 -20.29 18.84 28.60
CA SER A 195 -20.26 18.98 30.06
C SER A 195 -18.89 18.73 30.70
N LYS A 196 -18.00 17.99 30.03
CA LYS A 196 -16.63 17.69 30.48
C LYS A 196 -15.58 18.52 29.74
N CYS A 197 -15.98 19.37 28.80
CA CYS A 197 -15.07 20.13 27.96
C CYS A 197 -14.52 21.35 28.70
N THR A 198 -13.19 21.42 28.83
CA THR A 198 -12.49 22.58 29.42
C THR A 198 -12.09 23.63 28.38
N ARG A 199 -12.56 23.50 27.13
CA ARG A 199 -12.21 24.38 26.00
C ARG A 199 -10.71 24.50 25.71
N CYS A 200 -9.92 23.48 26.07
CA CYS A 200 -8.47 23.44 25.84
C CYS A 200 -8.05 23.34 24.36
N ALA A 201 -9.00 23.12 23.45
CA ALA A 201 -8.82 22.93 22.01
C ALA A 201 -7.91 21.75 21.60
N ILE A 202 -7.54 20.85 22.53
CA ILE A 202 -6.73 19.66 22.23
C ILE A 202 -7.43 18.80 21.17
N CYS A 203 -8.74 18.57 21.29
CA CYS A 203 -9.51 17.81 20.31
C CYS A 203 -9.41 18.38 18.88
N ALA A 204 -9.45 19.71 18.72
CA ALA A 204 -9.32 20.37 17.43
C ALA A 204 -7.88 20.33 16.90
N LYS A 205 -6.89 20.58 17.78
CA LYS A 205 -5.46 20.58 17.42
C LYS A 205 -4.94 19.18 17.08
N SER A 206 -5.47 18.15 17.74
CA SER A 206 -5.11 16.75 17.53
C SER A 206 -5.97 16.09 16.44
N CYS A 207 -7.01 16.76 15.94
CA CYS A 207 -7.89 16.22 14.92
C CYS A 207 -7.11 15.99 13.60
N PRO A 208 -7.03 14.75 13.10
CA PRO A 208 -6.37 14.42 11.84
C PRO A 208 -6.94 15.11 10.60
N ALA A 209 -8.19 15.55 10.67
CA ALA A 209 -8.99 16.00 9.53
C ALA A 209 -8.79 17.49 9.18
N HIS A 210 -7.91 18.21 9.90
CA HIS A 210 -7.57 19.62 9.67
C HIS A 210 -6.09 19.84 9.27
#